data_AF-G0HPQ1-F1
#
_entry.id   AF-G0HPQ1-F1
#
_cell.length_a   1.000
_cell.length_b   1.000
_cell.length_c   1.000
_cell.angle_alpha   90.00
_cell.angle_beta   90.00
_cell.angle_gamma   90.00
#
_symmetry.space_group_name_H-M   'P 1'
#
loop_
_entity.id
_entity.type
_entity.pdbx_description
1 polymer ?
#
loop_
_entity_poly.entity_id
_entity_poly.type
_entity_poly.pdbx_seq_one_letter_code
_entity_poly.pdbx_strand_id
1 'polypeptide(L)'
;MEKALYDTNVLIDAVKSGKTLNGYTTVLNIVEFPRALELGLTGITPSLEDYLLAIKISQAMVKKGTPVPAVDAIVAAVAMNRELTLITRDKHFEWIKEEFEELNLQSV
;
A
#
# COMPACT_ATOMS: atom_id res chain seq x y z
N MET A 1 7.36 17.37 2.42
CA MET A 1 7.94 16.01 2.31
C MET A 1 6.93 15.16 1.56
N GLU A 2 7.37 14.44 0.53
CA GLU A 2 6.48 13.59 -0.27
C GLU A 2 5.84 12.51 0.62
N LYS A 3 4.51 12.51 0.67
CA LYS A 3 3.68 11.58 1.44
C LYS A 3 3.28 10.35 0.61
N ALA A 4 4.11 9.88 -0.32
CA ALA A 4 3.75 8.79 -1.24
C ALA A 4 4.17 7.42 -0.69
N LEU A 5 3.25 6.46 -0.68
CA LEU A 5 3.51 5.03 -0.45
C LEU A 5 3.23 4.27 -1.75
N TYR A 6 4.24 3.58 -2.29
CA TYR A 6 4.13 2.88 -3.56
C TYR A 6 3.82 1.39 -3.38
N ASP A 7 2.77 0.96 -4.05
CA ASP A 7 2.37 -0.44 -4.17
C ASP A 7 3.20 -1.22 -5.20
N THR A 8 3.26 -2.55 -5.07
CA THR A 8 4.12 -3.45 -5.87
C THR A 8 3.96 -3.24 -7.37
N ASN A 9 2.73 -3.01 -7.86
CA ASN A 9 2.50 -2.76 -9.30
C ASN A 9 3.19 -1.48 -9.82
N VAL A 10 3.27 -0.43 -9.01
CA VAL A 10 3.94 0.83 -9.38
C VAL A 10 5.45 0.68 -9.32
N LEU A 11 5.96 -0.07 -8.34
CA LEU A 11 7.39 -0.38 -8.21
C LEU A 11 7.92 -1.12 -9.44
N ILE A 12 7.18 -2.12 -9.92
CA ILE A 12 7.54 -2.91 -11.12
C ILE A 12 7.70 -2.00 -12.34
N ASP A 13 6.76 -1.05 -12.53
CA ASP A 13 6.80 -0.16 -13.68
C ASP A 13 7.92 0.87 -13.59
N ALA A 14 8.19 1.40 -12.40
CA ALA A 14 9.30 2.31 -12.18
C ALA A 14 10.63 1.63 -12.54
N VAL A 15 10.84 0.40 -12.08
CA VAL A 15 12.02 -0.41 -12.42
C VAL A 15 12.11 -0.66 -13.92
N LYS A 16 11.02 -1.07 -14.58
CA LYS A 16 10.99 -1.30 -16.04
C LYS A 16 11.30 -0.03 -16.83
N SER A 17 10.86 1.12 -16.34
CA SER A 17 11.02 2.42 -17.00
C SER A 17 12.34 3.11 -16.67
N GLY A 18 13.17 2.53 -15.80
CA GLY A 18 14.40 3.16 -15.30
C GLY A 18 14.15 4.47 -14.54
N LYS A 19 12.95 4.64 -13.95
CA LYS A 19 12.59 5.84 -13.19
C LYS A 19 12.99 5.67 -11.73
N THR A 20 13.49 6.75 -11.14
CA THR A 20 13.63 6.86 -9.68
C THR A 20 12.30 7.31 -9.08
N LEU A 21 12.02 6.85 -7.85
CA LEU A 21 10.86 7.27 -7.08
C LEU A 21 11.33 7.86 -5.75
N ASN A 22 10.59 8.83 -5.24
CA ASN A 22 10.83 9.42 -3.92
C ASN A 22 9.63 9.16 -3.02
N GLY A 23 9.87 8.64 -1.82
CA GLY A 23 8.82 8.29 -0.87
C GLY A 23 9.07 6.94 -0.21
N TYR A 24 7.99 6.21 0.02
CA TYR A 24 8.00 5.00 0.82
C TYR A 24 7.51 3.79 0.03
N THR A 25 7.92 2.60 0.49
CA THR A 25 7.22 1.34 0.22
C THR A 25 7.23 0.49 1.48
N THR A 26 6.49 -0.61 1.53
CA THR A 26 6.54 -1.51 2.70
C THR A 26 7.57 -2.62 2.49
N VAL A 27 8.07 -3.21 3.59
CA VAL A 27 8.89 -4.42 3.51
C VAL A 27 8.14 -5.60 2.88
N LEU A 28 6.80 -5.62 2.93
CA LEU A 28 5.99 -6.65 2.28
C LEU A 28 6.07 -6.52 0.76
N ASN A 29 5.96 -5.31 0.24
CA ASN A 29 6.11 -5.05 -1.20
C ASN A 29 7.54 -5.33 -1.67
N ILE A 30 8.54 -5.10 -0.82
CA ILE A 30 9.93 -5.50 -1.10
C ILE A 30 10.08 -7.03 -1.12
N VAL A 31 9.41 -7.77 -0.24
CA VAL A 31 9.40 -9.24 -0.27
C VAL A 31 8.75 -9.76 -1.55
N GLU A 32 7.64 -9.15 -1.98
CA GLU A 32 6.98 -9.49 -3.25
C GLU A 32 7.84 -9.15 -4.47
N PHE A 33 8.56 -8.02 -4.42
CA PHE A 33 9.40 -7.56 -5.51
C PHE A 33 10.74 -6.99 -5.00
N PRO A 34 11.76 -7.83 -4.77
CA PRO A 34 13.04 -7.42 -4.18
C PRO A 34 13.79 -6.33 -4.96
N ARG A 35 13.55 -6.24 -6.27
CA ARG A 35 14.13 -5.18 -7.12
C ARG A 35 13.63 -3.78 -6.77
N ALA A 36 12.58 -3.64 -5.95
CA ALA A 36 12.19 -2.35 -5.40
C ALA A 36 13.32 -1.65 -4.62
N LEU A 37 14.30 -2.40 -4.11
CA LEU A 37 15.49 -1.85 -3.46
C LEU A 37 16.36 -1.01 -4.41
N GLU A 38 16.24 -1.20 -5.73
CA GLU A 38 16.95 -0.42 -6.76
C GLU A 38 16.40 1.03 -6.86
N LEU A 39 15.21 1.31 -6.32
CA LEU A 39 14.48 2.57 -6.54
C LEU A 39 14.80 3.69 -5.54
N GLY A 40 15.62 3.45 -4.52
CA GLY A 40 15.99 4.47 -3.52
C GLY A 40 14.87 4.86 -2.55
N LEU A 41 13.81 4.06 -2.44
CA LEU A 41 12.68 4.30 -1.53
C LEU A 41 13.03 3.96 -0.08
N THR A 42 12.33 4.60 0.86
CA THR A 42 12.39 4.22 2.29
C THR A 42 11.43 3.06 2.57
N GLY A 43 11.96 1.93 3.06
CA GLY A 43 11.16 0.77 3.44
C GLY A 43 10.51 0.94 4.82
N ILE A 44 9.19 0.75 4.89
CA ILE A 44 8.41 0.76 6.13
C ILE A 44 8.15 -0.68 6.57
N THR A 45 8.53 -1.00 7.80
CA THR A 45 8.08 -2.22 8.49
C THR A 45 6.73 -1.93 9.17
N PRO A 46 5.66 -2.69 8.85
CA PRO A 46 4.38 -2.55 9.54
C PRO A 46 4.53 -2.78 11.05
N SER A 47 3.90 -1.94 11.86
CA SER A 47 3.83 -2.10 13.30
C SER A 47 2.66 -3.00 13.71
N LEU A 48 2.57 -3.33 15.00
CA LEU A 48 1.44 -4.09 15.53
C LEU A 48 0.09 -3.37 15.25
N GLU A 49 0.07 -2.05 15.38
CA GLU A 49 -1.11 -1.22 15.11
C GLU A 49 -1.55 -1.31 13.64
N ASP A 50 -0.59 -1.40 12.71
CA ASP A 50 -0.89 -1.61 11.28
C ASP A 50 -1.57 -2.97 11.08
N TYR A 51 -1.07 -4.04 11.69
CA TYR A 51 -1.70 -5.36 11.62
C TYR A 51 -3.09 -5.39 12.26
N LEU A 52 -3.28 -4.73 13.40
CA LEU A 52 -4.57 -4.65 14.07
C LEU A 52 -5.61 -3.90 13.23
N LEU A 53 -5.20 -2.82 12.56
CA LEU A 53 -6.06 -2.11 11.61
C LEU A 53 -6.33 -2.96 10.37
N ALA A 54 -5.33 -3.68 9.84
CA ALA A 54 -5.49 -4.57 8.70
C ALA A 54 -6.54 -5.68 8.94
N ILE A 55 -6.60 -6.22 10.17
CA ILE A 55 -7.64 -7.18 10.56
C ILE A 55 -9.04 -6.55 10.45
N LYS A 56 -9.21 -5.30 10.94
CA LYS A 56 -10.48 -4.59 10.84
C LYS A 56 -10.88 -4.32 9.39
N ILE A 57 -9.92 -3.90 8.56
CA ILE A 57 -10.13 -3.72 7.12
C ILE A 57 -10.60 -5.04 6.50
N SER A 58 -9.85 -6.12 6.69
CA SER A 58 -10.19 -7.43 6.13
C SER A 58 -11.59 -7.91 6.55
N GLN A 59 -11.96 -7.76 7.82
CA GLN A 59 -13.30 -8.07 8.32
C GLN A 59 -14.40 -7.26 7.63
N ALA A 60 -14.20 -5.95 7.47
CA ALA A 60 -15.16 -5.08 6.80
C ALA A 60 -15.32 -5.46 5.32
N MET A 61 -14.21 -5.69 4.61
CA MET A 61 -14.20 -6.08 3.21
C MET A 61 -14.89 -7.44 2.98
N VAL A 62 -14.67 -8.43 3.85
CA VAL A 62 -15.40 -9.71 3.81
C VAL A 62 -16.90 -9.50 4.03
N LYS A 63 -17.29 -8.68 5.01
CA LYS A 63 -18.71 -8.39 5.31
C LYS A 63 -19.42 -7.67 4.15
N LYS A 64 -18.70 -6.80 3.42
CA LYS A 64 -19.18 -6.08 2.23
C LYS A 64 -19.30 -6.97 0.98
N GLY A 65 -18.66 -8.15 0.99
CA GLY A 65 -18.65 -9.08 -0.13
C GLY A 65 -17.54 -8.83 -1.15
N THR A 66 -16.53 -8.02 -0.79
CA THR A 66 -15.36 -7.67 -1.62
C THR A 66 -14.06 -8.00 -0.89
N PRO A 67 -13.80 -9.27 -0.55
CA PRO A 67 -12.59 -9.65 0.19
C PRO A 67 -11.32 -9.23 -0.56
N VAL A 68 -10.33 -8.72 0.18
CA VAL A 68 -9.04 -8.26 -0.35
C VAL A 68 -7.90 -9.14 0.18
N PRO A 69 -6.77 -9.24 -0.55
CA PRO A 69 -5.56 -9.89 -0.05
C PRO A 69 -5.09 -9.33 1.29
N ALA A 70 -4.47 -10.20 2.11
CA ALA A 70 -3.98 -9.81 3.43
C ALA A 70 -2.89 -8.71 3.36
N VAL A 71 -1.99 -8.79 2.36
CA VAL A 71 -0.94 -7.78 2.15
C VAL A 71 -1.55 -6.43 1.81
N ASP A 72 -2.55 -6.39 0.92
CA ASP A 72 -3.24 -5.13 0.56
C ASP A 72 -3.92 -4.49 1.77
N ALA A 73 -4.56 -5.28 2.63
CA ALA A 73 -5.12 -4.77 3.89
C ALA A 73 -4.02 -4.16 4.80
N ILE A 74 -2.83 -4.77 4.87
CA ILE A 74 -1.72 -4.25 5.66
C ILE A 74 -1.13 -2.97 5.04
N VAL A 75 -0.96 -2.93 3.71
CA VAL A 75 -0.46 -1.75 3.00
C VAL A 75 -1.41 -0.56 3.18
N ALA A 76 -2.73 -0.80 3.08
CA ALA A 76 -3.74 0.23 3.34
C ALA A 76 -3.69 0.72 4.80
N ALA A 77 -3.53 -0.19 5.76
CA ALA A 77 -3.38 0.18 7.18
C ALA A 77 -2.12 1.03 7.44
N VAL A 78 -0.99 0.66 6.85
CA VAL A 78 0.26 1.44 6.93
C VAL A 78 0.06 2.84 6.38
N ALA A 79 -0.63 2.97 5.24
CA ALA A 79 -0.93 4.26 4.63
C ALA A 79 -1.79 5.13 5.54
N MET A 80 -2.88 4.58 6.08
CA MET A 80 -3.81 5.30 6.96
C MET A 80 -3.15 5.76 8.28
N ASN A 81 -2.46 4.85 8.98
CA ASN A 81 -1.84 5.17 10.27
C ASN A 81 -0.74 6.24 10.19
N ARG A 82 -0.19 6.50 8.98
CA ARG A 82 0.87 7.49 8.73
C ARG A 82 0.42 8.64 7.85
N GLU A 83 -0.88 8.72 7.52
CA GLU A 83 -1.46 9.73 6.62
C GLU A 83 -0.71 9.84 5.27
N LEU A 84 -0.30 8.70 4.71
CA LEU A 84 0.37 8.62 3.41
C LEU A 84 -0.68 8.45 2.30
N THR A 85 -0.39 9.02 1.13
CA THR A 85 -1.11 8.76 -0.12
C THR A 85 -0.57 7.47 -0.74
N LEU A 86 -1.43 6.46 -0.81
CA LEU A 86 -1.12 5.21 -1.49
C LEU A 86 -1.24 5.40 -3.01
N ILE A 87 -0.14 5.14 -3.73
CA ILE A 87 -0.06 5.18 -5.18
C ILE A 87 -0.12 3.76 -5.71
N THR A 88 -1.17 3.44 -6.46
CA THR A 88 -1.44 2.07 -6.94
C THR A 88 -2.32 2.08 -8.19
N ARG A 89 -2.44 0.91 -8.83
CA ARG A 89 -3.46 0.60 -9.85
C ARG A 89 -4.40 -0.51 -9.45
N ASP A 90 -4.22 -1.04 -8.24
CA ASP A 90 -5.01 -2.15 -7.77
C ASP A 90 -6.37 -1.68 -7.26
N LYS A 91 -7.43 -2.23 -7.85
CA LYS A 91 -8.82 -1.94 -7.51
C LYS A 91 -9.18 -2.37 -6.08
N HIS A 92 -8.41 -3.27 -5.47
CA HIS A 92 -8.61 -3.63 -4.07
C HIS A 92 -8.57 -2.40 -3.15
N PHE A 93 -7.67 -1.45 -3.43
CA PHE A 93 -7.56 -0.23 -2.64
C PHE A 93 -8.69 0.77 -2.89
N GLU A 94 -9.31 0.75 -4.07
CA GLU A 94 -10.53 1.52 -4.35
C GLU A 94 -11.68 1.00 -3.48
N TRP A 95 -11.86 -0.31 -3.37
CA TRP A 95 -12.89 -0.90 -2.52
C TRP A 95 -12.66 -0.62 -1.03
N ILE A 96 -11.39 -0.62 -0.59
CA ILE A 96 -11.03 -0.22 0.78
C ILE A 96 -11.33 1.26 0.99
N LYS A 97 -10.99 2.14 0.04
CA LYS A 97 -11.23 3.59 0.12
C LYS A 97 -12.72 3.92 0.27
N GLU A 98 -13.59 3.16 -0.37
CA GLU A 98 -15.04 3.31 -0.25
C GLU A 98 -15.57 3.01 1.17
N GLU A 99 -14.91 2.11 1.91
CA GLU A 99 -15.31 1.73 3.27
C GLU A 99 -14.56 2.52 4.34
N PHE A 100 -13.31 2.93 4.05
CA PHE A 100 -12.40 3.65 4.94
C PHE A 100 -12.02 4.98 4.30
N GLU A 101 -12.78 6.03 4.61
CA GLU A 101 -12.61 7.35 4.00
C GLU A 101 -11.24 7.98 4.31
N GLU A 102 -10.58 7.55 5.38
CA GLU A 102 -9.27 8.01 5.84
C GLU A 102 -8.11 7.56 4.93
N LEU A 103 -8.32 6.54 4.09
CA LEU A 103 -7.31 6.12 3.12
C LEU A 103 -7.12 7.23 2.08
N ASN A 104 -5.91 7.80 1.98
CA ASN A 104 -5.58 8.67 0.87
C ASN A 104 -5.10 7.80 -0.30
N LEU A 105 -5.79 7.85 -1.43
CA LEU A 105 -5.53 7.01 -2.60
C LEU A 105 -5.32 7.85 -3.85
N GLN A 106 -4.30 7.52 -4.63
CA GLN A 106 -4.09 8.04 -5.97
C GLN A 106 -3.91 6.86 -6.94
N SER A 107 -4.95 6.59 -7.73
CA SER A 107 -4.90 5.61 -8.82
C SER A 107 -4.12 6.16 -10.02
N VAL A 108 -3.15 5.41 -10.56
CA VAL A 108 -2.23 5.86 -11.65
C VAL A 108 -2.22 4.97 -12.89
#